data_AF-A0A9E3VD12-F1
#
_entry.id   AF-A0A9E3VD12-F1
#
_cell.length_a   1.000
_cell.length_b   1.000
_cell.length_c   1.000
_cell.angle_alpha   90.00
_cell.angle_beta   90.00
_cell.angle_gamma   90.00
#
_symmetry.space_group_name_H-M   'P 1'
#
loop_
_entity.id
_entity.type
_entity.pdbx_description
1 polymer ?
#
loop_
_entity_poly.entity_id
_entity_poly.type
_entity_poly.pdbx_seq_one_letter_code
_entity_poly.pdbx_strand_id
1 'polypeptide(L)'
;MSLNVRLSFAVAASCALFACGPMEATVSGEDGENDAVTSNLGGTWKLEGLDVKYLGYIAAFDKETYMDDLKSNPNVSHNWFRIQAMSAAVTQLLKSANPLPPTSFTASSWQTYLQGKQYRGVSHVWGQSVTCVDGKVTARTTPSEEWSGGYTPELGKFVSGEAWTSTAGFTTGLTSELTQGGTCVKATAKHASRINETMRRLGKVAFDFDAPFIWTIVTSEVCCTKTQTVTIDSSAFPSHSLYLGDRLIRDVEQSGFSAFIVAGGKELHPQGTGPFAPAGARLSYRMTPTVR
;
A
#
# COMPACT_ATOMS: atom_id res chain seq x y z
N MET A 1 25.28 17.78 -44.94
CA MET A 1 24.43 16.84 -45.70
C MET A 1 24.31 15.56 -44.85
N SER A 2 23.48 15.49 -43.80
CA SER A 2 22.02 15.24 -43.81
C SER A 2 21.59 14.04 -44.67
N LEU A 3 21.22 12.93 -44.04
CA LEU A 3 19.83 12.47 -44.04
C LEU A 3 19.57 11.38 -42.98
N ASN A 4 18.59 11.67 -42.13
CA ASN A 4 17.87 10.72 -41.28
C ASN A 4 16.97 9.82 -42.15
N VAL A 5 16.79 8.56 -41.76
CA VAL A 5 15.57 7.80 -42.09
C VAL A 5 15.14 7.00 -40.86
N ARG A 6 14.02 7.41 -40.26
CA ARG A 6 13.20 6.64 -39.33
C ARG A 6 12.29 5.73 -40.17
N LEU A 7 12.18 4.44 -39.83
CA LEU A 7 11.09 3.60 -40.31
C LEU A 7 10.02 3.48 -39.23
N SER A 8 8.86 4.05 -39.55
CA SER A 8 7.59 3.86 -38.87
C SER A 8 6.90 2.61 -39.45
N PHE A 9 6.35 1.76 -38.59
CA PHE A 9 5.29 0.82 -38.98
C PHE A 9 4.03 1.14 -38.19
N ALA A 10 3.05 1.68 -38.90
CA ALA A 10 1.66 1.73 -38.50
C ALA A 10 0.99 0.43 -38.97
N VAL A 11 0.26 -0.25 -38.09
CA VAL A 11 -0.79 -1.20 -38.51
C VAL A 11 -2.08 -0.79 -37.82
N ALA A 12 -3.11 -0.68 -38.66
CA ALA A 12 -4.36 -0.01 -38.44
C ALA A 12 -5.31 -0.72 -37.46
N ALA A 13 -6.21 0.09 -36.92
CA ALA A 13 -7.30 -0.27 -36.04
C ALA A 13 -8.32 -1.21 -36.70
N SER A 14 -8.78 -2.19 -35.91
CA SER A 14 -10.10 -2.82 -36.08
C SER A 14 -10.88 -2.58 -34.79
N CYS A 15 -11.83 -1.65 -34.87
CA CYS A 15 -12.74 -1.27 -33.80
C CYS A 15 -14.02 -2.11 -33.95
N ALA A 16 -14.36 -2.93 -32.96
CA ALA A 16 -15.71 -3.50 -32.83
C ALA A 16 -16.01 -3.86 -31.36
N LEU A 17 -16.82 -3.00 -30.75
CA LEU A 17 -17.89 -3.34 -29.78
C LEU A 17 -17.48 -4.10 -28.50
N PHE A 18 -17.17 -3.35 -27.44
CA PHE A 18 -17.94 -3.36 -26.18
C PHE A 18 -17.57 -2.11 -25.39
N ALA A 19 -18.57 -1.29 -25.09
CA ALA A 19 -18.42 -0.02 -24.41
C ALA A 19 -18.20 -0.22 -22.90
N CYS A 20 -16.99 0.07 -22.43
CA CYS A 20 -16.71 0.60 -21.10
C CYS A 20 -15.66 1.71 -21.29
N GLY A 21 -16.09 2.97 -21.14
CA GLY A 21 -15.21 4.13 -21.33
C GLY A 21 -14.13 4.23 -20.24
N PRO A 22 -13.03 4.95 -20.50
CA PRO A 22 -12.00 5.19 -19.49
C PRO A 22 -12.53 6.09 -18.37
N MET A 23 -12.23 5.75 -17.12
CA MET A 23 -12.28 6.68 -15.99
C MET A 23 -11.13 7.67 -16.16
N GLU A 24 -11.43 8.93 -16.48
CA GLU A 24 -10.46 10.01 -16.40
C GLU A 24 -10.32 10.43 -14.93
N ALA A 25 -9.14 10.16 -14.36
CA ALA A 25 -8.75 10.70 -13.06
C ALA A 25 -8.24 12.12 -13.27
N THR A 26 -8.98 13.13 -12.82
CA THR A 26 -8.48 14.50 -12.77
C THR A 26 -7.55 14.63 -11.57
N VAL A 27 -6.26 14.86 -11.83
CA VAL A 27 -5.26 15.21 -10.81
C VAL A 27 -5.30 16.73 -10.63
N SER A 28 -5.89 17.23 -9.55
CA SER A 28 -5.74 18.65 -9.19
C SER A 28 -4.67 18.78 -8.10
N GLY A 29 -3.52 19.33 -8.48
CA GLY A 29 -2.63 20.03 -7.56
C GLY A 29 -3.27 21.34 -7.11
N GLU A 30 -2.89 21.79 -5.93
CA GLU A 30 -3.40 23.01 -5.27
C GLU A 30 -3.34 24.23 -6.20
N ASP A 31 -4.50 24.88 -6.41
CA ASP A 31 -4.70 26.33 -6.32
C ASP A 31 -6.22 26.59 -6.41
N GLY A 32 -6.71 27.43 -5.49
CA GLY A 32 -8.14 27.57 -5.21
C GLY A 32 -8.93 28.38 -6.23
N GLU A 33 -10.14 27.92 -6.52
CA GLU A 33 -11.27 28.80 -6.85
C GLU A 33 -12.58 28.12 -6.43
N ASN A 34 -13.39 28.84 -5.66
CA ASN A 34 -14.66 28.39 -5.10
C ASN A 34 -15.75 28.40 -6.19
N ASP A 35 -15.85 27.34 -6.98
CA ASP A 35 -17.08 27.08 -7.74
C ASP A 35 -18.10 26.42 -6.82
N ALA A 36 -19.03 27.23 -6.32
CA ALA A 36 -20.22 26.78 -5.64
C ALA A 36 -21.11 25.99 -6.61
N VAL A 37 -20.82 24.70 -6.76
CA VAL A 37 -21.75 23.75 -7.37
C VAL A 37 -22.94 23.63 -6.43
N THR A 38 -24.03 24.34 -6.74
CA THR A 38 -25.35 24.11 -6.15
C THR A 38 -25.81 22.70 -6.55
N SER A 39 -25.41 21.70 -5.77
CA SER A 39 -25.81 20.32 -5.97
C SER A 39 -27.27 20.17 -5.57
N ASN A 40 -28.15 19.90 -6.53
CA ASN A 40 -29.42 19.23 -6.27
C ASN A 40 -29.10 17.86 -5.64
N LEU A 41 -29.07 17.80 -4.31
CA LEU A 41 -28.89 16.57 -3.51
C LEU A 41 -30.20 15.80 -3.32
N GLY A 42 -31.31 16.32 -3.85
CA GLY A 42 -32.63 15.69 -3.79
C GLY A 42 -32.70 14.45 -4.69
N GLY A 43 -33.31 13.39 -4.16
CA GLY A 43 -33.55 12.14 -4.89
C GLY A 43 -32.75 10.94 -4.37
N THR A 44 -33.14 9.76 -4.86
CA THR A 44 -32.52 8.48 -4.50
C THR A 44 -31.46 8.10 -5.51
N TRP A 45 -30.26 7.78 -5.04
CA TRP A 45 -29.20 7.28 -5.91
C TRP A 45 -28.25 6.34 -5.18
N LYS A 46 -27.51 5.55 -5.95
CA LYS A 46 -26.53 4.56 -5.46
C LYS A 46 -25.15 4.92 -5.99
N LEU A 47 -24.14 4.93 -5.12
CA LEU A 47 -22.74 5.02 -5.49
C LEU A 47 -22.04 3.72 -5.20
N GLU A 48 -21.18 3.30 -6.12
CA GLU A 48 -20.21 2.24 -5.89
C GLU A 48 -18.88 2.88 -5.49
N GLY A 49 -18.39 2.49 -4.32
CA GLY A 49 -17.07 2.84 -3.82
C GLY A 49 -16.00 2.14 -4.64
N LEU A 50 -14.80 2.70 -4.65
CA LEU A 50 -13.67 2.07 -5.34
C LEU A 50 -13.10 0.88 -4.58
N ASP A 51 -12.66 -0.10 -5.36
CA ASP A 51 -11.70 -1.11 -4.93
C ASP A 51 -10.34 -0.44 -4.71
N VAL A 52 -9.77 -0.65 -3.52
CA VAL A 52 -8.46 -0.12 -3.12
C VAL A 52 -7.51 -1.27 -2.87
N LYS A 53 -6.38 -1.32 -3.59
CA LYS A 53 -5.32 -2.31 -3.36
C LYS A 53 -4.04 -1.61 -2.92
N TYR A 54 -3.49 -2.05 -1.80
CA TYR A 54 -2.18 -1.72 -1.29
C TYR A 54 -1.28 -2.94 -1.42
N LEU A 55 -0.11 -2.75 -2.04
CA LEU A 55 0.92 -3.76 -2.18
C LEU A 55 2.22 -3.26 -1.57
N GLY A 56 2.67 -3.85 -0.48
CA GLY A 56 4.03 -3.65 0.05
C GLY A 56 5.01 -4.61 -0.62
N TYR A 57 6.19 -4.14 -0.99
CA TYR A 57 7.23 -4.96 -1.64
C TYR A 57 8.62 -4.36 -1.41
N ILE A 58 9.66 -5.19 -1.39
CA ILE A 58 11.04 -4.69 -1.38
C ILE A 58 11.49 -4.52 -2.83
N ALA A 59 11.67 -3.29 -3.28
CA ALA A 59 12.25 -3.00 -4.58
C ALA A 59 13.72 -3.42 -4.62
N ALA A 60 14.27 -3.65 -5.81
CA ALA A 60 15.72 -3.75 -5.97
C ALA A 60 16.37 -2.43 -5.52
N PHE A 61 17.54 -2.51 -4.87
CA PHE A 61 18.24 -1.35 -4.33
C PHE A 61 19.75 -1.52 -4.44
N ASP A 62 20.47 -0.41 -4.33
CA ASP A 62 21.93 -0.38 -4.26
C ASP A 62 22.40 -0.72 -2.84
N LYS A 63 23.25 -1.75 -2.71
CA LYS A 63 23.69 -2.25 -1.41
C LYS A 63 24.49 -1.19 -0.66
N GLU A 64 25.36 -0.49 -1.37
CA GLU A 64 26.28 0.50 -0.84
C GLU A 64 25.49 1.65 -0.21
N THR A 65 24.43 2.11 -0.86
CA THR A 65 23.49 3.12 -0.34
C THR A 65 22.88 2.70 1.01
N TYR A 66 22.47 1.44 1.15
CA TYR A 66 21.87 0.93 2.39
C TYR A 66 22.89 0.75 3.50
N MET A 67 24.11 0.33 3.13
CA MET A 67 25.23 0.24 4.06
C MET A 67 25.68 1.62 4.52
N ASP A 68 25.64 2.64 3.66
CA ASP A 68 26.03 4.00 3.99
C ASP A 68 24.98 4.67 4.89
N ASP A 69 23.68 4.44 4.63
CA ASP A 69 22.61 4.84 5.55
C ASP A 69 22.83 4.22 6.95
N LEU A 70 23.10 2.92 7.04
CA LEU A 70 23.43 2.26 8.31
C LEU A 70 24.69 2.82 8.99
N LYS A 71 25.75 3.14 8.24
CA LYS A 71 26.99 3.73 8.77
C LYS A 71 26.76 5.15 9.29
N SER A 72 25.87 5.90 8.65
CA SER A 72 25.56 7.28 9.04
C SER A 72 24.73 7.37 10.33
N ASN A 73 24.05 6.29 10.71
CA ASN A 73 23.15 6.29 11.87
C ASN A 73 23.92 6.02 13.18
N PRO A 74 23.99 6.98 14.13
CA PRO A 74 24.79 6.84 15.35
C PRO A 74 24.25 5.78 16.33
N ASN A 75 23.01 5.32 16.16
CA ASN A 75 22.44 4.28 17.01
C ASN A 75 22.88 2.86 16.59
N VAL A 76 23.44 2.72 15.39
CA VAL A 76 23.93 1.44 14.86
C VAL A 76 25.38 1.23 15.29
N SER A 77 25.75 0.02 15.70
CA SER A 77 27.14 -0.30 16.07
C SER A 77 27.98 -0.65 14.84
N HIS A 78 29.17 -0.05 14.71
CA HIS A 78 30.05 -0.24 13.54
C HIS A 78 31.37 -0.95 13.86
N ASN A 79 31.40 -1.85 14.85
CA ASN A 79 32.59 -2.69 15.01
C ASN A 79 32.80 -3.60 13.79
N TRP A 80 34.05 -4.03 13.56
CA TRP A 80 34.42 -4.83 12.38
C TRP A 80 33.50 -6.03 12.14
N PHE A 81 33.22 -6.83 13.17
CA PHE A 81 32.35 -8.01 13.05
C PHE A 81 30.92 -7.62 12.66
N ARG A 82 30.40 -6.52 13.22
CA ARG A 82 29.06 -6.03 12.92
C ARG A 82 28.93 -5.53 11.49
N ILE A 83 29.92 -4.80 10.98
CA ILE A 83 29.92 -4.33 9.59
C ILE A 83 29.83 -5.51 8.61
N GLN A 84 30.59 -6.59 8.86
CA GLN A 84 30.53 -7.79 8.02
C GLN A 84 29.14 -8.47 8.10
N ALA A 85 28.58 -8.60 9.30
CA ALA A 85 27.25 -9.19 9.49
C ALA A 85 26.14 -8.37 8.83
N MET A 86 26.15 -7.03 8.99
CA MET A 86 25.22 -6.11 8.32
C MET A 86 25.34 -6.21 6.80
N SER A 87 26.57 -6.19 6.28
CA SER A 87 26.84 -6.31 4.83
C SER A 87 26.27 -7.61 4.26
N ALA A 88 26.42 -8.74 4.97
CA ALA A 88 25.83 -10.01 4.59
C ALA A 88 24.29 -9.97 4.63
N ALA A 89 23.70 -9.39 5.68
CA ALA A 89 22.25 -9.28 5.82
C ALA A 89 21.62 -8.39 4.74
N VAL A 90 22.23 -7.24 4.41
CA VAL A 90 21.78 -6.36 3.32
C VAL A 90 21.90 -7.06 1.97
N THR A 91 22.96 -7.86 1.74
CA THR A 91 23.04 -8.69 0.54
C THR A 91 21.91 -9.72 0.46
N GLN A 92 21.53 -10.35 1.58
CA GLN A 92 20.39 -11.28 1.58
C GLN A 92 19.07 -10.57 1.36
N LEU A 93 18.89 -9.38 1.95
CA LEU A 93 17.73 -8.54 1.71
C LEU A 93 17.58 -8.20 0.22
N LEU A 94 18.69 -7.81 -0.44
CA LEU A 94 18.72 -7.53 -1.88
C LEU A 94 18.35 -8.76 -2.72
N LYS A 95 18.90 -9.93 -2.38
CA LYS A 95 18.54 -11.20 -3.06
C LYS A 95 17.08 -11.59 -2.84
N SER A 96 16.46 -11.10 -1.78
CA SER A 96 15.05 -11.33 -1.48
C SER A 96 14.12 -10.34 -2.18
N ALA A 97 14.64 -9.31 -2.87
CA ALA A 97 13.84 -8.26 -3.49
C ALA A 97 12.73 -8.85 -4.38
N ASN A 98 11.57 -8.21 -4.33
CA ASN A 98 10.41 -8.57 -5.11
C ASN A 98 10.54 -8.01 -6.53
N PRO A 99 10.01 -8.69 -7.56
CA PRO A 99 9.73 -8.04 -8.82
C PRO A 99 8.80 -6.84 -8.62
N LEU A 100 8.95 -5.85 -9.49
CA LEU A 100 8.08 -4.69 -9.48
C LEU A 100 6.61 -5.13 -9.66
N PRO A 101 5.68 -4.62 -8.84
CA PRO A 101 4.27 -4.88 -9.05
C PRO A 101 3.79 -4.43 -10.45
N PRO A 102 2.87 -5.17 -11.10
CA PRO A 102 2.28 -4.76 -12.37
C PRO A 102 1.62 -3.38 -12.29
N THR A 103 1.57 -2.62 -13.39
CA THR A 103 0.87 -1.31 -13.41
C THR A 103 -0.66 -1.41 -13.45
N SER A 104 -1.19 -2.62 -13.62
CA SER A 104 -2.62 -2.89 -13.52
C SER A 104 -2.90 -4.36 -13.27
N PHE A 105 -4.08 -4.65 -12.72
CA PHE A 105 -4.57 -6.01 -12.52
C PHE A 105 -5.83 -6.29 -13.35
N THR A 106 -6.05 -7.57 -13.63
CA THR A 106 -7.36 -8.15 -13.90
C THR A 106 -7.71 -9.05 -12.71
N ALA A 107 -8.95 -9.52 -12.63
CA ALA A 107 -9.32 -10.49 -11.59
C ALA A 107 -8.41 -11.74 -11.59
N SER A 108 -8.04 -12.25 -12.77
CA SER A 108 -7.15 -13.41 -12.89
C SER A 108 -5.70 -13.08 -12.57
N SER A 109 -5.16 -11.95 -13.07
CA SER A 109 -3.76 -11.61 -12.78
C SER A 109 -3.53 -11.22 -11.32
N TRP A 110 -4.55 -10.68 -10.65
CA TRP A 110 -4.54 -10.45 -9.21
C TRP A 110 -4.38 -11.77 -8.43
N GLN A 111 -5.22 -12.77 -8.73
CA GLN A 111 -5.14 -14.07 -8.07
C GLN A 111 -3.79 -14.78 -8.33
N THR A 112 -3.28 -14.73 -9.56
CA THR A 112 -1.94 -15.25 -9.89
C THR A 112 -0.84 -14.54 -9.09
N TYR A 113 -0.94 -13.22 -8.94
CA TYR A 113 0.02 -12.45 -8.14
C TYR A 113 0.02 -12.87 -6.67
N LEU A 114 -1.16 -13.04 -6.07
CA LEU A 114 -1.29 -13.50 -4.69
C LEU A 114 -0.73 -14.89 -4.47
N GLN A 115 -0.96 -15.81 -5.40
CA GLN A 115 -0.43 -17.18 -5.39
C GLN A 115 1.10 -17.21 -5.54
N GLY A 116 1.65 -16.25 -6.29
CA GLY A 116 3.09 -16.11 -6.48
C GLY A 116 3.86 -15.74 -5.20
N LYS A 117 3.19 -15.21 -4.17
CA LYS A 117 3.79 -14.84 -2.86
C LYS A 117 4.95 -13.85 -2.96
N GLN A 118 5.06 -13.11 -4.06
CA GLN A 118 6.13 -12.14 -4.29
C GLN A 118 5.74 -10.73 -3.82
N TYR A 119 5.36 -10.61 -2.55
CA TYR A 119 5.03 -9.34 -1.89
C TYR A 119 5.39 -9.39 -0.40
N ARG A 120 5.47 -8.21 0.22
CA ARG A 120 5.74 -8.00 1.66
C ARG A 120 4.52 -7.53 2.46
N GLY A 121 3.42 -7.26 1.77
CA GLY A 121 2.12 -7.06 2.38
C GLY A 121 1.07 -6.80 1.31
N VAL A 122 -0.15 -7.26 1.55
CA VAL A 122 -1.30 -7.00 0.68
C VAL A 122 -2.44 -6.52 1.56
N SER A 123 -3.13 -5.46 1.15
CA SER A 123 -4.47 -5.14 1.64
C SER A 123 -5.32 -4.73 0.44
N HIS A 124 -6.39 -5.47 0.21
CA HIS A 124 -7.38 -5.18 -0.82
C HIS A 124 -8.72 -4.97 -0.15
N VAL A 125 -9.19 -3.73 -0.13
CA VAL A 125 -10.50 -3.34 0.39
C VAL A 125 -11.44 -3.20 -0.79
N TRP A 126 -12.48 -4.04 -0.83
CA TRP A 126 -13.47 -3.97 -1.90
C TRP A 126 -14.37 -2.75 -1.74
N GLY A 127 -14.81 -2.22 -2.87
CA GLY A 127 -15.73 -1.11 -3.00
C GLY A 127 -17.03 -1.35 -2.23
N GLN A 128 -17.47 -0.33 -1.50
CA GLN A 128 -18.75 -0.34 -0.80
C GLN A 128 -19.81 0.37 -1.63
N SER A 129 -21.00 -0.21 -1.70
CA SER A 129 -22.14 0.47 -2.28
C SER A 129 -22.87 1.29 -1.22
N VAL A 130 -23.22 2.53 -1.53
CA VAL A 130 -23.93 3.46 -0.65
C VAL A 130 -25.17 3.98 -1.36
N THR A 131 -26.34 3.82 -0.74
CA THR A 131 -27.60 4.41 -1.21
C THR A 131 -27.88 5.67 -0.42
N CYS A 132 -28.10 6.77 -1.14
CA CYS A 132 -28.40 8.07 -0.58
C CYS A 132 -29.82 8.49 -0.96
N VAL A 133 -30.54 9.07 0.01
CA VAL A 133 -31.84 9.72 -0.16
C VAL A 133 -31.73 11.08 0.51
N ASP A 134 -31.98 12.15 -0.24
CA ASP A 134 -31.95 13.54 0.26
C ASP A 134 -30.65 13.88 1.03
N GLY A 135 -29.53 13.45 0.48
CA GLY A 135 -28.20 13.68 1.04
C GLY A 135 -27.84 12.82 2.26
N LYS A 136 -28.66 11.83 2.65
CA LYS A 136 -28.41 10.91 3.76
C LYS A 136 -28.26 9.46 3.30
N VAL A 137 -27.38 8.73 3.95
CA VAL A 137 -27.18 7.29 3.72
C VAL A 137 -28.38 6.54 4.30
N THR A 138 -29.10 5.80 3.46
CA THR A 138 -30.23 4.97 3.86
C THR A 138 -29.94 3.48 3.76
N ALA A 139 -28.99 3.07 2.91
CA ALA A 139 -28.50 1.71 2.83
C ALA A 139 -27.01 1.67 2.45
N ARG A 140 -26.32 0.59 2.83
CA ARG A 140 -24.92 0.35 2.48
C ARG A 140 -24.57 -1.13 2.48
N THR A 141 -23.57 -1.53 1.70
CA THR A 141 -22.96 -2.86 1.85
C THR A 141 -21.92 -2.87 2.96
N THR A 142 -21.80 -4.00 3.65
CA THR A 142 -20.67 -4.29 4.53
C THR A 142 -19.41 -4.42 3.67
N PRO A 143 -18.32 -3.71 3.97
CA PRO A 143 -17.09 -3.89 3.22
C PRO A 143 -16.50 -5.26 3.54
N SER A 144 -15.76 -5.80 2.58
CA SER A 144 -14.89 -6.96 2.80
C SER A 144 -13.44 -6.54 2.56
N GLU A 145 -12.50 -7.39 2.98
CA GLU A 145 -11.09 -7.25 2.62
C GLU A 145 -10.38 -8.59 2.37
N GLU A 146 -9.34 -8.53 1.55
CA GLU A 146 -8.34 -9.58 1.40
C GLU A 146 -7.00 -9.04 1.89
N TRP A 147 -6.40 -9.76 2.85
CA TRP A 147 -5.17 -9.32 3.49
C TRP A 147 -4.14 -10.44 3.59
N SER A 148 -2.87 -10.06 3.46
CA SER A 148 -1.74 -10.92 3.80
C SER A 148 -0.59 -10.11 4.39
N GLY A 149 0.01 -10.63 5.46
CA GLY A 149 1.22 -10.07 6.07
C GLY A 149 2.49 -10.22 5.23
N GLY A 150 2.38 -10.80 4.03
CA GLY A 150 3.48 -10.97 3.09
C GLY A 150 4.32 -12.21 3.34
N TYR A 151 5.29 -12.43 2.44
CA TYR A 151 6.16 -13.58 2.47
C TYR A 151 7.62 -13.18 2.24
N THR A 152 8.53 -13.93 2.86
CA THR A 152 9.97 -13.82 2.64
C THR A 152 10.48 -15.10 1.98
N PRO A 153 11.26 -15.03 0.90
CA PRO A 153 11.90 -16.20 0.33
C PRO A 153 13.02 -16.71 1.25
N GLU A 154 12.96 -17.99 1.61
CA GLU A 154 13.91 -18.69 2.48
C GLU A 154 14.19 -20.08 1.90
N LEU A 155 15.44 -20.33 1.46
CA LEU A 155 15.91 -21.63 0.95
C LEU A 155 14.98 -22.28 -0.10
N GLY A 156 14.49 -21.48 -1.06
CA GLY A 156 13.61 -21.94 -2.13
C GLY A 156 12.13 -22.09 -1.73
N LYS A 157 11.74 -21.66 -0.52
CA LYS A 157 10.37 -21.61 -0.03
C LYS A 157 9.95 -20.18 0.31
N PHE A 158 8.65 -19.93 0.41
CA PHE A 158 8.11 -18.67 0.89
C PHE A 158 7.56 -18.86 2.30
N VAL A 159 8.13 -18.14 3.27
CA VAL A 159 7.68 -18.19 4.66
C VAL A 159 6.86 -16.94 4.97
N SER A 160 5.70 -17.14 5.59
CA SER A 160 4.79 -16.04 5.95
C SER A 160 5.43 -15.11 6.96
N GLY A 161 5.08 -13.82 6.86
CA GLY A 161 5.31 -12.86 7.93
C GLY A 161 4.51 -13.17 9.19
N GLU A 162 4.98 -12.65 10.31
CA GLU A 162 4.33 -12.66 11.61
C GLU A 162 3.34 -11.48 11.69
N ALA A 163 2.07 -11.77 11.96
CA ALA A 163 1.03 -10.75 12.09
C ALA A 163 1.05 -10.10 13.48
N TRP A 164 0.67 -8.82 13.55
CA TRP A 164 0.49 -8.11 14.81
C TRP A 164 -0.69 -8.67 15.62
N THR A 165 -0.51 -8.80 16.93
CA THR A 165 -1.59 -9.14 17.86
C THR A 165 -2.27 -7.86 18.31
N SER A 166 -3.54 -7.68 17.91
CA SER A 166 -4.34 -6.49 18.22
C SER A 166 -4.23 -6.05 19.67
N THR A 167 -4.01 -4.75 19.87
CA THR A 167 -4.05 -4.09 21.18
C THR A 167 -5.05 -2.93 21.15
N ALA A 168 -5.34 -2.33 22.31
CA ALA A 168 -6.22 -1.15 22.39
C ALA A 168 -5.69 0.06 21.58
N GLY A 169 -4.37 0.18 21.42
CA GLY A 169 -3.74 1.26 20.65
C GLY A 169 -3.67 1.00 19.13
N PHE A 170 -3.69 -0.27 18.72
CA PHE A 170 -3.70 -0.67 17.31
C PHE A 170 -4.47 -1.97 17.14
N THR A 171 -5.76 -1.84 16.82
CA THR A 171 -6.65 -2.96 16.50
C THR A 171 -6.61 -3.21 15.00
N THR A 172 -6.19 -4.41 14.61
CA THR A 172 -6.13 -4.86 13.22
C THR A 172 -7.50 -5.31 12.71
N GLY A 173 -7.65 -5.31 11.39
CA GLY A 173 -8.85 -5.72 10.69
C GLY A 173 -9.61 -4.56 10.04
N LEU A 174 -10.71 -4.91 9.40
CA LEU A 174 -11.62 -4.01 8.71
C LEU A 174 -12.76 -3.55 9.62
N THR A 175 -12.96 -2.23 9.63
CA THR A 175 -14.09 -1.59 10.31
C THR A 175 -14.87 -0.73 9.31
N SER A 176 -16.15 -0.51 9.59
CA SER A 176 -17.03 0.32 8.77
C SER A 176 -17.94 1.14 9.67
N GLU A 177 -17.93 2.45 9.49
CA GLU A 177 -18.70 3.39 10.29
C GLU A 177 -19.53 4.33 9.41
N LEU A 178 -20.66 4.79 9.95
CA LEU A 178 -21.42 5.88 9.37
C LEU A 178 -20.88 7.17 10.01
N THR A 179 -20.54 8.17 9.21
CA THR A 179 -20.05 9.44 9.74
C THR A 179 -21.15 10.15 10.55
N GLN A 180 -20.73 11.01 11.47
CA GLN A 180 -21.66 11.82 12.25
C GLN A 180 -22.53 12.66 11.31
N GLY A 181 -23.85 12.54 11.45
CA GLY A 181 -24.81 13.18 10.54
C GLY A 181 -25.27 12.28 9.39
N GLY A 182 -24.74 11.07 9.23
CA GLY A 182 -25.29 10.07 8.32
C GLY A 182 -25.11 10.38 6.83
N THR A 183 -24.07 11.14 6.47
CA THR A 183 -23.85 11.60 5.09
C THR A 183 -22.75 10.83 4.37
N CYS A 184 -21.87 10.12 5.08
CA CYS A 184 -20.81 9.32 4.48
C CYS A 184 -20.67 7.97 5.19
N VAL A 185 -20.16 6.99 4.45
CA VAL A 185 -19.72 5.70 4.99
C VAL A 185 -18.22 5.64 4.88
N LYS A 186 -17.55 5.25 5.96
CA LYS A 186 -16.10 5.15 6.03
C LYS A 186 -15.69 3.73 6.40
N ALA A 187 -14.97 3.06 5.51
CA ALA A 187 -14.29 1.81 5.78
C ALA A 187 -12.82 2.07 6.15
N THR A 188 -12.32 1.43 7.20
CA THR A 188 -10.92 1.52 7.63
C THR A 188 -10.36 0.12 7.85
N ALA A 189 -9.38 -0.27 7.04
CA ALA A 189 -8.60 -1.50 7.20
C ALA A 189 -7.25 -1.17 7.84
N LYS A 190 -6.94 -1.80 8.98
CA LYS A 190 -5.67 -1.63 9.69
C LYS A 190 -4.93 -2.95 9.75
N HIS A 191 -3.69 -2.96 9.31
CA HIS A 191 -2.89 -4.18 9.29
C HIS A 191 -1.45 -3.91 9.67
N ALA A 192 -0.84 -4.92 10.27
CA ALA A 192 0.58 -4.88 10.57
C ALA A 192 1.18 -6.28 10.57
N SER A 193 2.36 -6.41 10.00
CA SER A 193 3.15 -7.64 9.99
C SER A 193 4.64 -7.34 9.96
N ARG A 194 5.45 -8.35 10.27
CA ARG A 194 6.91 -8.30 10.10
C ARG A 194 7.43 -9.63 9.60
N ILE A 195 8.72 -9.70 9.32
CA ILE A 195 9.37 -10.95 8.93
C ILE A 195 9.23 -12.00 10.04
N ASN A 196 9.30 -13.29 9.68
CA ASN A 196 9.14 -14.40 10.62
C ASN A 196 10.22 -14.37 11.73
N GLU A 197 9.97 -15.10 12.82
CA GLU A 197 10.86 -15.13 13.99
C GLU A 197 12.30 -15.59 13.66
N THR A 198 12.48 -16.58 12.77
CA THR A 198 13.81 -17.05 12.35
C THR A 198 14.62 -15.93 11.72
N MET A 199 14.03 -15.21 10.76
CA MET A 199 14.66 -14.09 10.08
C MET A 199 14.84 -12.89 11.01
N ARG A 200 13.94 -12.68 11.98
CA ARG A 200 14.13 -11.68 13.04
C ARG A 200 15.36 -11.97 13.89
N ARG A 201 15.56 -13.22 14.30
CA ARG A 201 16.75 -13.63 15.09
C ARG A 201 18.04 -13.42 14.31
N LEU A 202 18.06 -13.79 13.03
CA LEU A 202 19.21 -13.56 12.16
C LEU A 202 19.47 -12.06 11.92
N GLY A 203 18.41 -11.30 11.65
CA GLY A 203 18.46 -9.84 11.53
C GLY A 203 18.99 -9.19 12.81
N LYS A 204 18.58 -9.65 13.98
CA LYS A 204 19.08 -9.17 15.26
C LYS A 204 20.56 -9.45 15.48
N VAL A 205 21.06 -10.62 15.07
CA VAL A 205 22.50 -10.89 15.10
C VAL A 205 23.24 -9.97 14.13
N ALA A 206 22.66 -9.61 12.98
CA ALA A 206 23.30 -8.71 12.03
C ALA A 206 23.27 -7.24 12.46
N PHE A 207 22.13 -6.76 12.95
CA PHE A 207 21.86 -5.33 13.15
C PHE A 207 21.85 -4.90 14.63
N ASP A 208 21.81 -5.82 15.59
CA ASP A 208 21.55 -5.60 17.04
C ASP A 208 20.09 -5.28 17.39
N PHE A 209 19.23 -5.05 16.37
CA PHE A 209 17.83 -4.70 16.53
C PHE A 209 16.89 -5.83 16.06
N ASP A 210 15.74 -5.95 16.72
CA ASP A 210 14.63 -6.77 16.23
C ASP A 210 14.02 -6.13 14.96
N ALA A 211 13.13 -6.84 14.25
CA ALA A 211 12.38 -6.25 13.14
C ALA A 211 11.13 -5.54 13.67
N PRO A 212 10.87 -4.27 13.29
CA PRO A 212 9.61 -3.62 13.61
C PRO A 212 8.47 -4.16 12.74
N PHE A 213 7.24 -3.90 13.17
CA PHE A 213 6.04 -4.15 12.37
C PHE A 213 5.88 -3.09 11.28
N ILE A 214 5.85 -3.57 10.04
CA ILE A 214 5.39 -2.79 8.88
C ILE A 214 3.87 -2.72 8.97
N TRP A 215 3.32 -1.52 8.90
CA TRP A 215 1.90 -1.27 9.10
C TRP A 215 1.30 -0.48 7.93
N THR A 216 0.00 -0.67 7.74
CA THR A 216 -0.80 0.05 6.75
C THR A 216 -2.20 0.31 7.30
N ILE A 217 -2.73 1.49 7.02
CA ILE A 217 -4.09 1.92 7.32
C ILE A 217 -4.68 2.41 6.00
N VAL A 218 -5.62 1.64 5.46
CA VAL A 218 -6.37 2.03 4.26
C VAL A 218 -7.74 2.52 4.71
N THR A 219 -8.05 3.78 4.38
CA THR A 219 -9.35 4.39 4.62
C THR A 219 -10.02 4.68 3.30
N SER A 220 -11.25 4.22 3.12
CA SER A 220 -12.12 4.57 1.99
C SER A 220 -13.39 5.22 2.54
N GLU A 221 -13.74 6.39 2.02
CA GLU A 221 -14.93 7.13 2.40
C GLU A 221 -15.77 7.43 1.17
N VAL A 222 -17.07 7.15 1.24
CA VAL A 222 -18.05 7.43 0.19
C VAL A 222 -19.15 8.30 0.78
N CYS A 223 -19.35 9.48 0.20
CA CYS A 223 -20.27 10.48 0.70
C CYS A 223 -21.47 10.71 -0.23
N CYS A 224 -22.62 11.04 0.39
CA CYS A 224 -23.83 11.49 -0.29
C CYS A 224 -23.70 12.84 -1.00
N THR A 225 -22.51 13.45 -1.01
CA THR A 225 -22.16 14.59 -1.87
C THR A 225 -21.58 14.15 -3.22
N LYS A 226 -21.62 12.84 -3.53
CA LYS A 226 -20.93 12.24 -4.67
C LYS A 226 -19.42 12.43 -4.61
N THR A 227 -18.85 12.47 -3.41
CA THR A 227 -17.40 12.49 -3.24
C THR A 227 -16.96 11.15 -2.69
N GLN A 228 -15.83 10.66 -3.17
CA GLN A 228 -15.14 9.53 -2.59
C GLN A 228 -13.71 9.94 -2.24
N THR A 229 -13.26 9.52 -1.07
CA THR A 229 -11.90 9.82 -0.58
C THR A 229 -11.23 8.52 -0.18
N VAL A 230 -10.05 8.25 -0.73
CA VAL A 230 -9.19 7.15 -0.31
C VAL A 230 -7.95 7.74 0.33
N THR A 231 -7.63 7.30 1.55
CA THR A 231 -6.41 7.68 2.25
C THR A 231 -5.64 6.44 2.65
N ILE A 232 -4.32 6.48 2.47
CA ILE A 232 -3.41 5.44 2.93
C ILE A 232 -2.35 6.08 3.81
N ASP A 233 -2.28 5.58 5.04
CA ASP A 233 -1.15 5.82 5.94
C ASP A 233 -0.37 4.49 6.04
N SER A 234 0.94 4.52 5.85
CA SER A 234 1.77 3.31 5.85
C SER A 234 3.16 3.58 6.44
N SER A 235 3.92 2.51 6.68
CA SER A 235 5.34 2.61 7.03
C SER A 235 6.20 3.11 5.86
N ALA A 236 7.30 3.82 6.17
CA ALA A 236 8.25 4.34 5.18
C ALA A 236 9.06 3.24 4.45
N PHE A 237 9.17 2.07 5.07
CA PHE A 237 9.82 0.88 4.53
C PHE A 237 8.87 -0.31 4.71
N PRO A 238 8.69 -1.17 3.69
CA PRO A 238 9.33 -1.18 2.38
C PRO A 238 8.57 -0.32 1.35
N SER A 239 8.87 -0.45 0.06
CA SER A 239 8.17 0.24 -1.03
C SER A 239 6.71 -0.19 -1.05
N HIS A 240 5.85 0.65 -1.60
CA HIS A 240 4.46 0.27 -1.79
C HIS A 240 3.80 0.87 -3.04
N SER A 241 2.93 0.06 -3.65
CA SER A 241 2.11 0.44 -4.80
C SER A 241 0.64 0.51 -4.38
N LEU A 242 -0.06 1.51 -4.91
CA LEU A 242 -1.48 1.75 -4.69
C LEU A 242 -2.26 1.66 -6.00
N TYR A 243 -3.35 0.89 -5.96
CA TYR A 243 -4.28 0.75 -7.07
C TYR A 243 -5.68 1.18 -6.68
N LEU A 244 -6.32 1.88 -7.60
CA LEU A 244 -7.73 2.24 -7.56
C LEU A 244 -8.41 1.66 -8.79
N GLY A 245 -9.46 0.86 -8.61
CA GLY A 245 -10.17 0.22 -9.73
C GLY A 245 -9.23 -0.54 -10.67
N ASP A 246 -8.31 -1.31 -10.10
CA ASP A 246 -7.28 -2.12 -10.79
C ASP A 246 -6.13 -1.38 -11.48
N ARG A 247 -6.10 -0.05 -11.49
CA ARG A 247 -5.00 0.73 -12.08
C ARG A 247 -4.06 1.27 -11.02
N LEU A 248 -2.75 1.14 -11.27
CA LEU A 248 -1.73 1.77 -10.44
C LEU A 248 -1.91 3.29 -10.52
N ILE A 249 -2.11 3.91 -9.37
CA ILE A 249 -2.22 5.38 -9.24
C ILE A 249 -0.92 5.96 -8.65
N ARG A 250 -0.25 5.18 -7.81
CA ARG A 250 0.97 5.63 -7.15
C ARG A 250 1.87 4.47 -6.81
N ASP A 251 3.15 4.71 -6.98
CA ASP A 251 4.22 3.88 -6.45
C ASP A 251 5.11 4.77 -5.57
N VAL A 252 5.48 4.26 -4.40
CA VAL A 252 6.30 4.97 -3.41
C VAL A 252 7.49 4.10 -3.08
N GLU A 253 8.67 4.66 -3.31
CA GLU A 253 9.93 3.97 -3.02
C GLU A 253 10.20 3.88 -1.52
N GLN A 254 10.75 2.74 -1.11
CA GLN A 254 11.30 2.53 0.23
C GLN A 254 12.35 3.58 0.59
N SER A 255 12.28 4.09 1.82
CA SER A 255 13.27 5.03 2.35
C SER A 255 13.53 4.81 3.84
N GLY A 256 14.60 5.42 4.36
CA GLY A 256 14.93 5.39 5.79
C GLY A 256 15.23 4.00 6.33
N PHE A 257 16.09 3.24 5.65
CA PHE A 257 16.39 1.85 6.02
C PHE A 257 17.01 1.75 7.42
N SER A 258 17.98 2.62 7.74
CA SER A 258 18.59 2.62 9.07
C SER A 258 17.59 2.97 10.18
N ALA A 259 16.68 3.91 9.92
CA ALA A 259 15.60 4.28 10.83
C ALA A 259 14.61 3.12 11.03
N PHE A 260 14.27 2.39 9.96
CA PHE A 260 13.47 1.17 10.03
C PHE A 260 14.15 0.11 10.92
N ILE A 261 15.44 -0.17 10.69
CA ILE A 261 16.18 -1.14 11.50
C ILE A 261 16.19 -0.75 12.98
N VAL A 262 16.53 0.51 13.29
CA VAL A 262 16.61 0.99 14.68
C VAL A 262 15.24 0.99 15.38
N ALA A 263 14.16 1.28 14.65
CA ALA A 263 12.80 1.30 15.19
C ALA A 263 12.37 -0.04 15.79
N GLY A 264 12.97 -1.16 15.34
CA GLY A 264 12.73 -2.49 15.88
C GLY A 264 13.13 -2.66 17.35
N GLY A 265 14.00 -1.79 17.87
CA GLY A 265 14.45 -1.86 19.26
C GLY A 265 15.41 -3.01 19.54
N LYS A 266 16.07 -2.95 20.70
CA LYS A 266 17.13 -3.92 21.07
C LYS A 266 16.61 -5.18 21.73
N GLU A 267 15.34 -5.25 22.09
CA GLU A 267 14.74 -6.46 22.65
C GLU A 267 14.16 -7.33 21.54
N LEU A 268 14.37 -8.64 21.61
CA LEU A 268 13.67 -9.58 20.75
C LEU A 268 12.28 -9.83 21.33
N HIS A 269 11.25 -9.28 20.70
CA HIS A 269 9.90 -9.34 21.26
C HIS A 269 9.21 -10.69 21.02
N PRO A 270 8.27 -11.11 21.89
CA PRO A 270 7.39 -12.23 21.63
C PRO A 270 6.59 -12.06 20.33
N GLN A 271 6.12 -13.18 19.78
CA GLN A 271 5.29 -13.17 18.59
C GLN A 271 4.06 -12.27 18.76
N GLY A 272 3.78 -11.47 17.73
CA GLY A 272 2.64 -10.57 17.69
C GLY A 272 2.82 -9.26 18.46
N THR A 273 3.97 -9.01 19.07
CA THR A 273 4.24 -7.82 19.90
C THR A 273 5.57 -7.16 19.54
N GLY A 274 5.70 -5.86 19.76
CA GLY A 274 6.90 -5.10 19.41
C GLY A 274 6.59 -3.72 18.83
N PRO A 275 7.62 -2.98 18.40
CA PRO A 275 7.46 -1.63 17.90
C PRO A 275 7.01 -1.61 16.43
N PHE A 276 6.39 -0.50 16.03
CA PHE A 276 6.03 -0.22 14.65
C PHE A 276 7.16 0.50 13.91
N ALA A 277 7.23 0.26 12.60
CA ALA A 277 8.14 0.96 11.72
C ALA A 277 7.77 2.45 11.61
N PRO A 278 8.73 3.33 11.31
CA PRO A 278 8.47 4.76 11.13
C PRO A 278 7.41 5.01 10.06
N ALA A 279 6.58 6.02 10.27
CA ALA A 279 5.57 6.44 9.31
C ALA A 279 6.22 6.94 8.01
N GLY A 280 5.63 6.56 6.89
CA GLY A 280 5.92 7.09 5.57
C GLY A 280 5.01 8.28 5.23
N ALA A 281 5.04 8.68 3.96
CA ALA A 281 4.15 9.71 3.46
C ALA A 281 2.69 9.23 3.45
N ARG A 282 1.78 10.04 3.98
CA ARG A 282 0.34 9.85 3.84
C ARG A 282 -0.06 10.16 2.40
N LEU A 283 -0.80 9.25 1.78
CA LEU A 283 -1.38 9.44 0.46
C LEU A 283 -2.88 9.69 0.59
N SER A 284 -3.41 10.67 -0.15
CA SER A 284 -4.85 10.96 -0.18
C SER A 284 -5.30 11.23 -1.60
N TYR A 285 -6.41 10.59 -1.98
CA TYR A 285 -7.05 10.70 -3.29
C TYR A 285 -8.50 11.07 -3.08
N ARG A 286 -8.94 12.13 -3.73
CA ARG A 286 -10.34 12.54 -3.74
C ARG A 286 -10.85 12.51 -5.17
N MET A 287 -12.06 12.00 -5.34
CA MET A 287 -12.76 12.01 -6.61
C MET A 287 -14.21 12.38 -6.45
N THR A 288 -14.76 12.94 -7.52
CA THR A 288 -16.17 13.17 -7.69
C THR A 288 -16.58 12.36 -8.92
N PRO A 289 -17.32 11.24 -8.78
CA PRO A 289 -17.74 10.47 -9.95
C PRO A 289 -18.56 11.37 -10.87
N THR A 290 -18.16 11.44 -12.13
CA THR A 290 -18.97 12.08 -13.18
C THR A 290 -20.19 11.20 -13.39
N VAL A 291 -21.34 11.64 -12.86
CA VAL A 291 -22.62 10.97 -13.13
C VAL A 291 -22.91 11.16 -14.62
N ARG A 292 -22.94 10.07 -15.38
CA ARG A 292 -23.52 10.03 -16.72
C ARG A 292 -25.00 9.70 -16.63
#